data_AF-W2D450-F1
#
_entry.id   AF-W2D450-F1
#
_cell.length_a   1.000
_cell.length_b   1.000
_cell.length_c   1.000
_cell.angle_alpha   90.00
_cell.angle_beta   90.00
_cell.angle_gamma   90.00
#
_symmetry.space_group_name_H-M   'P 1'
#
loop_
_entity.id
_entity.type
_entity.pdbx_description
1 polymer ?
#
loop_
_entity_poly.entity_id
_entity_poly.type
_entity_poly.pdbx_seq_one_letter_code
_entity_poly.pdbx_strand_id
1 'polypeptide(L)'
;VLFCTCLVASNLLETKVVRLWQMPGGHILSVTAGLLVFPISYIINDCIAEVWGYRKARLIIWLGFAMNFLVIILSRVAVMLPAAPFWEGEEAFNFVFGLAPRIAAASLLAFLVGSFLNAYVMSRMKIRSAGRNFSARAILSTLVGESADSLLFFP
;
A
#
# COMPACT_ATOMS: atom_id res chain seq x y z
N VAL A 1 -14.35 3.27 1.84
CA VAL A 1 -13.79 4.63 1.78
C VAL A 1 -12.46 4.68 2.51
N LEU A 2 -12.42 4.48 3.84
CA LEU A 2 -11.18 4.55 4.63
C LEU A 2 -10.03 3.71 4.05
N PHE A 3 -10.28 2.44 3.71
CA PHE A 3 -9.28 1.58 3.04
C PHE A 3 -8.70 2.22 1.77
N CYS A 4 -9.54 2.72 0.87
CA CYS A 4 -9.09 3.34 -0.37
C CYS A 4 -8.30 4.62 -0.09
N THR A 5 -8.73 5.43 0.88
CA THR A 5 -8.02 6.63 1.31
C THR A 5 -6.63 6.29 1.86
N CYS A 6 -6.54 5.28 2.73
CA CYS A 6 -5.27 4.79 3.27
C CYS A 6 -4.34 4.29 2.15
N LEU A 7 -4.87 3.53 1.19
CA LEU A 7 -4.08 3.01 0.07
C LEU A 7 -3.55 4.12 -0.86
N VAL A 8 -4.35 5.14 -1.13
CA VAL A 8 -3.92 6.30 -1.91
C VAL A 8 -2.87 7.11 -1.13
N ALA A 9 -3.09 7.32 0.17
CA ALA A 9 -2.15 8.02 1.03
C ALA A 9 -0.81 7.28 1.16
N SER A 10 -0.82 5.95 1.29
CA SER A 10 0.41 5.16 1.39
C SER A 10 1.28 5.31 0.14
N ASN A 11 0.66 5.24 -1.05
CA ASN A 11 1.36 5.44 -2.33
C ASN A 11 1.98 6.83 -2.46
N LEU A 12 1.30 7.88 -1.99
CA LEU A 12 1.87 9.23 -2.00
C LEU A 12 3.03 9.36 -1.01
N LEU A 13 2.90 8.75 0.17
CA LEU A 13 3.93 8.76 1.21
C LEU A 13 5.14 7.90 0.87
N GLU A 14 5.01 6.94 -0.04
CA GLU A 14 6.14 6.13 -0.53
C GLU A 14 7.23 6.96 -1.21
N THR A 15 6.89 8.14 -1.73
CA THR A 15 7.86 9.06 -2.32
C THR A 15 8.87 9.61 -1.31
N LYS A 16 8.54 9.54 -0.01
CA LYS A 16 9.44 9.95 1.08
C LYS A 16 10.15 8.75 1.69
N VAL A 17 11.47 8.70 1.53
CA VAL A 17 12.33 7.73 2.20
C VAL A 17 12.75 8.26 3.57
N VAL A 18 12.54 7.45 4.61
CA VAL A 18 12.84 7.74 6.01
C VAL A 18 13.97 6.83 6.48
N ARG A 19 14.85 7.35 7.33
CA ARG A 19 15.88 6.57 8.00
C ARG A 19 15.29 5.97 9.26
N LEU A 20 15.24 4.64 9.32
CA LEU A 20 14.54 3.93 10.39
C LEU A 20 15.52 3.49 11.49
N TRP A 21 16.66 2.92 11.11
CA TRP A 21 17.68 2.45 12.05
C TRP A 21 19.09 2.49 11.43
N GLN A 22 20.09 2.77 12.25
CA GLN A 22 21.51 2.68 11.85
C GLN A 22 22.12 1.42 12.49
N MET A 23 22.45 0.44 11.65
CA MET A 23 23.06 -0.81 12.09
C MET A 23 24.52 -0.58 12.50
N PRO A 24 25.06 -1.36 13.45
CA PRO A 24 26.49 -1.38 13.75
C PRO A 24 27.26 -1.73 12.46
N GLY A 25 28.22 -0.90 12.06
CA GLY A 25 28.94 -1.04 10.78
C GLY A 25 28.58 0.01 9.70
N GLY A 26 27.69 0.97 10.00
CA GLY A 26 27.43 2.12 9.13
C GLY A 26 26.33 1.92 8.08
N HIS A 27 25.70 0.74 8.03
CA HIS A 27 24.56 0.48 7.16
C HIS A 27 23.31 1.19 7.70
N ILE A 28 22.70 2.05 6.86
CA ILE A 28 21.46 2.76 7.18
C ILE A 28 20.30 1.98 6.59
N LEU A 29 19.37 1.53 7.44
CA LEU A 29 18.11 0.95 6.98
C LEU A 29 17.18 2.11 6.58
N SER A 30 16.97 2.25 5.29
CA SER A 30 16.06 3.24 4.70
C SER A 30 14.77 2.57 4.28
N VAL A 31 13.65 3.12 4.73
CA VAL A 31 12.30 2.59 4.52
C VAL A 31 11.40 3.73 4.07
N THR A 32 10.38 3.44 3.27
CA THR A 32 9.43 4.47 2.82
C THR A 32 8.43 4.86 3.91
N ALA A 33 7.98 6.13 3.91
CA ALA A 33 7.00 6.61 4.88
C ALA A 33 5.62 5.94 4.70
N GLY A 34 5.36 5.31 3.55
CA GLY A 34 4.16 4.50 3.29
C GLY A 34 3.99 3.33 4.27
N LEU A 35 5.09 2.82 4.86
CA LEU A 35 5.06 1.76 5.87
C LEU A 35 4.21 2.11 7.10
N LEU A 36 4.02 3.38 7.41
CA LEU A 36 3.15 3.81 8.52
C LEU A 36 1.66 3.52 8.27
N VAL A 37 1.25 3.49 7.00
CA VAL A 37 -0.17 3.39 6.60
C VAL A 37 -0.55 1.95 6.24
N PHE A 38 0.42 1.10 5.90
CA PHE A 38 0.17 -0.29 5.57
C PHE A 38 -0.51 -1.08 6.70
N PRO A 39 -0.03 -1.10 7.96
CA PRO A 39 -0.66 -1.88 9.03
C PRO A 39 -2.13 -1.51 9.25
N ILE A 40 -2.45 -0.22 9.15
CA ILE A 40 -3.83 0.29 9.26
C ILE A 40 -4.68 -0.26 8.12
N SER A 41 -4.16 -0.24 6.89
CA SER A 41 -4.87 -0.74 5.70
C SER A 41 -5.11 -2.25 5.77
N TYR A 42 -4.12 -3.02 6.25
CA TYR A 42 -4.20 -4.46 6.44
C TYR A 42 -5.24 -4.83 7.51
N ILE A 43 -5.24 -4.15 8.67
CA ILE A 43 -6.25 -4.36 9.72
C ILE A 43 -7.67 -4.10 9.19
N ILE A 44 -7.85 -3.01 8.44
CA ILE A 44 -9.16 -2.70 7.84
C ILE A 44 -9.57 -3.78 6.85
N ASN A 45 -8.65 -4.26 6.01
CA ASN A 45 -8.90 -5.33 5.06
C ASN A 45 -9.29 -6.65 5.76
N ASP A 46 -8.63 -6.99 6.87
CA ASP A 46 -8.91 -8.21 7.64
C ASP A 46 -10.29 -8.15 8.31
N CYS A 47 -10.64 -7.02 8.91
CA CYS A 47 -11.99 -6.76 9.43
C CYS A 47 -13.03 -6.91 8.31
N ILE A 48 -12.72 -6.41 7.12
CA ILE A 48 -13.63 -6.50 5.98
C ILE A 48 -13.81 -7.95 5.52
N ALA A 49 -12.71 -8.69 5.38
CA ALA A 49 -12.71 -10.07 4.96
C ALA A 49 -13.44 -10.98 5.95
N GLU A 50 -13.42 -10.66 7.25
CA GLU A 50 -14.11 -11.43 8.27
C GLU A 50 -15.62 -11.21 8.26
N VAL A 51 -16.05 -9.94 8.26
CA VAL A 51 -17.47 -9.55 8.37
C VAL A 51 -18.23 -9.78 7.07
N TRP A 52 -17.65 -9.34 5.94
CA TRP A 52 -18.32 -9.38 4.63
C TRP A 52 -17.80 -10.48 3.71
N GLY A 53 -16.78 -11.23 4.14
CA GLY A 53 -16.23 -12.33 3.39
C GLY A 53 -15.28 -11.93 2.27
N TYR A 54 -14.61 -12.94 1.71
CA TYR A 54 -13.54 -12.78 0.73
C TYR A 54 -13.95 -12.09 -0.58
N ARG A 55 -15.19 -12.29 -1.07
CA ARG A 55 -15.67 -11.62 -2.30
C ARG A 55 -15.71 -10.10 -2.13
N LYS A 56 -16.17 -9.61 -0.97
CA LYS A 56 -16.28 -8.17 -0.69
C LYS A 56 -14.93 -7.55 -0.40
N ALA A 57 -14.04 -8.26 0.29
CA ALA A 57 -12.64 -7.85 0.45
C ALA A 57 -11.95 -7.67 -0.91
N ARG A 58 -12.08 -8.64 -1.82
CA ARG A 58 -11.52 -8.54 -3.18
C ARG A 58 -12.05 -7.34 -3.96
N LEU A 59 -13.35 -7.06 -3.87
CA LEU A 59 -13.94 -5.88 -4.51
C LEU A 59 -13.34 -4.58 -3.96
N ILE A 60 -13.14 -4.49 -2.65
CA ILE A 60 -12.58 -3.29 -2.02
C ILE A 60 -11.11 -3.10 -2.39
N ILE A 61 -10.34 -4.19 -2.49
CA ILE A 61 -8.98 -4.16 -3.04
C ILE A 61 -9.03 -3.57 -4.45
N TRP A 62 -9.82 -4.14 -5.37
CA TRP A 62 -9.95 -3.63 -6.74
C TRP A 62 -10.40 -2.16 -6.83
N LEU A 63 -11.32 -1.74 -5.96
CA LEU A 63 -11.75 -0.34 -5.89
C LEU A 63 -10.60 0.56 -5.42
N GLY A 64 -9.83 0.15 -4.41
CA GLY A 64 -8.63 0.86 -3.98
C GLY A 64 -7.63 1.02 -5.13
N PHE A 65 -7.39 -0.03 -5.89
CA PHE A 65 -6.56 -0.01 -7.09
C PHE A 65 -7.07 0.98 -8.14
N ALA A 66 -8.37 0.94 -8.45
CA ALA A 66 -8.98 1.84 -9.42
C ALA A 66 -8.85 3.32 -8.99
N MET A 67 -9.04 3.61 -7.70
CA MET A 67 -8.87 4.97 -7.16
C MET A 67 -7.40 5.41 -7.22
N ASN A 68 -6.46 4.50 -6.96
CA ASN A 68 -5.03 4.81 -7.05
C ASN A 68 -4.61 5.12 -8.49
N PHE A 69 -5.06 4.31 -9.44
CA PHE A 69 -4.82 4.54 -10.87
C PHE A 69 -5.40 5.88 -11.35
N LEU A 70 -6.59 6.24 -10.86
CA LEU A 70 -7.19 7.56 -11.14
C LEU A 70 -6.28 8.70 -10.64
N VAL A 71 -5.73 8.60 -9.42
CA VAL A 71 -4.80 9.59 -8.87
C VAL A 71 -3.56 9.71 -9.75
N ILE A 72 -2.96 8.58 -10.16
CA ILE A 72 -1.78 8.59 -11.04
C ILE A 72 -2.07 9.32 -12.37
N ILE A 73 -3.22 9.04 -13.00
CA ILE A 73 -3.62 9.71 -14.24
C ILE A 73 -3.75 11.21 -14.02
N LEU A 74 -4.49 11.62 -12.97
CA LEU A 74 -4.71 13.03 -12.67
C LEU A 74 -3.39 13.75 -12.35
N SER A 75 -2.52 13.12 -11.57
CA SER A 75 -1.17 13.62 -11.29
C SER A 75 -0.33 13.75 -12.56
N ARG A 76 -0.43 12.80 -13.49
CA ARG A 76 0.29 12.85 -14.77
C ARG A 76 -0.19 14.00 -15.65
N VAL A 77 -1.50 14.22 -15.70
CA VAL A 77 -2.08 15.37 -16.41
C VAL A 77 -1.60 16.68 -15.78
N ALA A 78 -1.58 16.78 -14.46
CA ALA A 78 -1.10 17.97 -13.76
C ALA A 78 0.39 18.27 -14.04
N VAL A 79 1.25 17.24 -14.07
CA VAL A 79 2.68 17.37 -14.40
C VAL A 79 2.92 17.77 -15.86
N MET A 80 2.04 17.42 -16.79
CA MET A 80 2.16 17.79 -18.21
C MET A 80 1.75 19.23 -18.51
N LEU A 81 0.99 19.86 -17.61
CA LEU A 81 0.56 21.25 -17.78
C LEU A 81 1.72 22.19 -17.42
N PRO A 82 1.94 23.27 -18.21
CA PRO A 82 2.99 24.23 -17.90
C PRO A 82 2.67 24.95 -16.58
N ALA A 83 3.69 25.10 -15.75
CA ALA A 83 3.62 25.92 -14.56
C ALA A 83 3.29 27.38 -14.88
N ALA A 84 2.54 28.03 -13.98
CA ALA A 84 2.36 29.47 -14.08
C ALA A 84 3.71 30.19 -13.83
N PRO A 85 4.03 31.30 -14.52
CA PRO A 85 5.35 31.95 -14.43
C PRO A 85 5.76 32.43 -13.03
N PHE A 86 4.78 32.61 -12.13
CA PHE A 86 4.99 33.05 -10.75
C PHE A 86 5.06 31.88 -9.75
N TRP A 87 4.89 30.64 -10.19
CA TRP A 87 4.84 29.47 -9.33
C TRP A 87 6.16 28.71 -9.36
N GLU A 88 6.90 28.76 -8.25
CA GLU A 88 8.24 28.17 -8.11
C GLU A 88 8.23 26.67 -7.70
N GLY A 89 7.04 26.06 -7.61
CA GLY A 89 6.87 24.68 -7.11
C GLY A 89 7.02 23.57 -8.16
N GLU A 90 7.31 23.91 -9.42
CA GLU A 90 7.27 22.98 -10.55
C GLU A 90 8.25 21.81 -10.38
N GLU A 91 9.49 22.08 -9.99
CA GLU A 91 10.52 21.04 -9.86
C GLU A 91 10.19 20.04 -8.75
N ALA A 92 9.75 20.53 -7.58
CA ALA A 92 9.35 19.68 -6.46
C ALA A 92 8.08 18.87 -6.78
N PHE A 93 7.12 19.48 -7.47
CA PHE A 93 5.90 18.80 -7.90
C PHE A 93 6.21 17.69 -8.92
N ASN A 94 7.05 17.98 -9.90
CA ASN A 94 7.51 17.01 -10.90
C ASN A 94 8.38 15.91 -10.28
N PHE A 95 9.14 16.20 -9.23
CA PHE A 95 9.87 15.17 -8.50
C PHE A 95 8.92 14.17 -7.80
N VAL A 96 7.95 14.68 -7.03
CA VAL A 96 7.00 13.83 -6.28
C VAL A 96 6.05 13.08 -7.22
N PHE A 97 5.44 13.78 -8.18
CA PHE A 97 4.40 13.22 -9.05
C PHE A 97 4.93 12.68 -10.39
N GLY A 98 6.15 13.03 -10.80
CA GLY A 98 6.80 12.49 -11.99
C GLY A 98 7.44 11.12 -11.76
N LEU A 99 7.88 10.81 -10.53
CA LEU A 99 8.28 9.46 -10.10
C LEU A 99 7.09 8.56 -9.77
N ALA A 100 5.92 9.15 -9.52
CA ALA A 100 4.70 8.45 -9.13
C ALA A 100 4.31 7.30 -10.07
N PRO A 101 4.43 7.35 -11.41
CA PRO A 101 4.01 6.24 -12.26
C PRO A 101 4.83 4.96 -12.02
N ARG A 102 6.14 5.09 -11.79
CA ARG A 102 7.03 3.94 -11.58
C ARG A 102 6.92 3.42 -10.15
N ILE A 103 6.97 4.30 -9.16
CA ILE A 103 6.85 3.93 -7.74
C ILE A 103 5.48 3.31 -7.50
N ALA A 104 4.42 3.94 -8.00
CA ALA A 104 3.08 3.39 -7.91
C ALA A 104 2.96 2.06 -8.67
N ALA A 105 3.52 1.89 -9.87
CA ALA A 105 3.46 0.59 -10.53
C ALA A 105 4.13 -0.54 -9.69
N ALA A 106 5.28 -0.25 -9.08
CA ALA A 106 5.99 -1.20 -8.22
C ALA A 106 5.23 -1.50 -6.92
N SER A 107 4.74 -0.48 -6.22
CA SER A 107 3.96 -0.66 -4.98
C SER A 107 2.58 -1.24 -5.24
N LEU A 108 1.94 -0.92 -6.37
CA LEU A 108 0.70 -1.55 -6.79
C LEU A 108 0.90 -3.05 -6.99
N LEU A 109 1.98 -3.48 -7.63
CA LEU A 109 2.26 -4.91 -7.80
C LEU A 109 2.58 -5.60 -6.46
N ALA A 110 3.41 -5.00 -5.62
CA ALA A 110 3.72 -5.53 -4.29
C ALA A 110 2.45 -5.65 -3.42
N PHE A 111 1.66 -4.58 -3.37
CA PHE A 111 0.45 -4.51 -2.56
C PHE A 111 -0.64 -5.44 -3.10
N LEU A 112 -0.74 -5.62 -4.42
CA LEU A 112 -1.67 -6.56 -5.03
C LEU A 112 -1.34 -7.96 -4.54
N VAL A 113 -0.08 -8.37 -4.68
CA VAL A 113 0.38 -9.70 -4.26
C VAL A 113 0.22 -9.89 -2.76
N GLY A 114 0.64 -8.91 -1.94
CA GLY A 114 0.51 -8.94 -0.47
C GLY A 114 -0.94 -9.00 0.00
N SER A 115 -1.83 -8.18 -0.57
CA SER A 115 -3.25 -8.16 -0.24
C SER A 115 -3.98 -9.43 -0.66
N PHE A 116 -3.66 -9.98 -1.84
CA PHE A 116 -4.22 -11.25 -2.30
C PHE A 116 -3.74 -12.42 -1.42
N LEU A 117 -2.45 -12.45 -1.06
CA LEU A 117 -1.89 -13.45 -0.15
C LEU A 117 -2.52 -13.36 1.23
N ASN A 118 -2.62 -12.16 1.81
CA ASN A 118 -3.29 -11.93 3.09
C ASN A 118 -4.73 -12.47 3.06
N ALA A 119 -5.54 -12.01 2.10
CA ALA A 119 -6.93 -12.41 1.99
C ALA A 119 -7.10 -13.93 1.72
N TYR A 120 -6.17 -14.55 0.98
CA TYR A 120 -6.14 -15.99 0.74
C TYR A 120 -5.81 -16.79 2.01
N VAL A 121 -4.74 -16.41 2.73
CA VAL A 121 -4.33 -17.04 3.99
C VAL A 121 -5.45 -16.93 5.02
N MET A 122 -6.04 -15.75 5.16
CA MET A 122 -7.17 -15.50 6.05
C MET A 122 -8.37 -16.40 5.74
N SER A 123 -8.73 -16.53 4.45
CA SER A 123 -9.83 -17.38 4.01
C SER A 123 -9.56 -18.87 4.26
N ARG A 124 -8.33 -19.35 3.98
CA ARG A 124 -7.95 -20.76 4.19
C ARG A 124 -7.92 -21.13 5.68
N MET A 125 -7.40 -20.24 6.53
CA MET A 125 -7.40 -20.46 7.98
C MET A 125 -8.81 -20.43 8.57
N LYS A 126 -9.73 -19.61 8.03
CA LYS A 126 -11.14 -19.61 8.47
C LYS A 126 -11.81 -20.97 8.28
N ILE A 127 -11.58 -21.62 7.13
CA ILE A 127 -12.09 -22.98 6.85
C ILE A 127 -11.46 -24.00 7.81
N ARG A 128 -10.14 -23.91 8.04
CA ARG A 128 -9.40 -24.84 8.90
C ARG A 128 -9.74 -24.70 10.39
N SER A 129 -10.05 -23.49 10.85
CA SER A 129 -10.39 -23.20 12.25
C SER A 129 -11.89 -23.24 12.53
N ALA A 130 -12.73 -23.64 11.57
CA ALA A 130 -14.20 -23.60 11.68
C ALA A 130 -14.71 -22.23 12.19
N GLY A 131 -14.08 -21.14 11.74
CA GLY A 131 -14.40 -19.77 12.16
C GLY A 131 -13.78 -19.30 13.49
N ARG A 132 -13.13 -20.16 14.28
CA ARG A 132 -12.53 -19.79 15.57
C ARG A 132 -11.22 -18.99 15.41
N ASN A 133 -10.80 -18.31 16.47
CA ASN A 133 -9.51 -17.60 16.61
C ASN A 133 -9.23 -16.50 15.56
N PHE A 134 -10.18 -15.59 15.35
CA PHE A 134 -10.04 -14.47 14.41
C PHE A 134 -8.76 -13.64 14.63
N SER A 135 -8.44 -13.26 15.86
CA SER A 135 -7.30 -12.38 16.16
C SER A 135 -5.95 -13.00 15.73
N ALA A 136 -5.76 -14.29 16.01
CA ALA A 136 -4.55 -15.01 15.58
C ALA A 136 -4.48 -15.14 14.06
N ARG A 137 -5.63 -15.32 13.39
CA ARG A 137 -5.71 -15.40 11.94
C ARG A 137 -5.37 -14.07 11.27
N ALA A 138 -5.88 -12.95 11.77
CA ALA A 138 -5.58 -11.62 11.26
C ALA A 138 -4.10 -11.26 11.41
N ILE A 139 -3.50 -11.56 12.58
CA ILE A 139 -2.08 -11.32 12.81
C ILE A 139 -1.21 -12.14 11.84
N LEU A 140 -1.49 -13.45 11.69
CA LEU A 140 -0.74 -14.32 10.77
C LEU A 140 -0.92 -13.92 9.31
N SER A 141 -2.13 -13.56 8.89
CA SER A 141 -2.41 -13.19 7.50
C SER A 141 -1.81 -11.83 7.15
N THR A 142 -1.87 -10.87 8.07
CA THR A 142 -1.17 -9.58 7.94
C THR A 142 0.34 -9.79 7.88
N LEU A 143 0.93 -10.62 8.74
CA LEU A 143 2.38 -10.85 8.77
C LEU A 143 2.88 -11.50 7.46
N VAL A 144 2.11 -12.44 6.89
CA VAL A 144 2.40 -13.02 5.56
C VAL A 144 2.23 -12.00 4.44
N GLY A 145 1.18 -11.17 4.50
CA GLY A 145 0.92 -10.11 3.51
C GLY A 145 2.01 -9.05 3.50
N GLU A 146 2.34 -8.49 4.67
CA GLU A 146 3.41 -7.50 4.85
C GLU A 146 4.79 -8.05 4.49
N SER A 147 5.07 -9.33 4.79
CA SER A 147 6.34 -9.95 4.39
C SER A 147 6.47 -10.04 2.87
N ALA A 148 5.41 -10.48 2.19
CA ALA A 148 5.41 -10.58 0.73
C ALA A 148 5.48 -9.21 0.05
N ASP A 149 4.74 -8.24 0.59
CA ASP A 149 4.76 -6.85 0.13
C ASP A 149 6.16 -6.24 0.28
N SER A 150 6.77 -6.39 1.47
CA SER A 150 8.11 -5.89 1.75
C SER A 150 9.18 -6.55 0.88
N LEU A 151 9.12 -7.87 0.66
CA LEU A 151 10.09 -8.58 -0.18
C LEU A 151 10.04 -8.18 -1.66
N LEU A 152 8.85 -7.81 -2.15
CA LEU A 152 8.68 -7.31 -3.52
C LEU A 152 9.03 -5.84 -3.66
N PHE A 153 8.88 -5.07 -2.58
CA PHE A 153 9.11 -3.63 -2.57
C PHE A 153 10.58 -3.24 -2.28
N PHE A 154 11.25 -3.97 -1.39
CA PHE A 154 12.65 -3.74 -0.99
C PHE A 154 13.57 -4.82 -1.61
N PRO A 155 14.15 -4.61 -2.80
CA PRO A 155 15.27 -5.42 -3.29
C PRO A 155 16.58 -5.13 -2.54
#